data_AF-A0A6I3XVN5-F1
#
_entry.id   AF-A0A6I3XVN5-F1
#
_cell.length_a   1.000
_cell.length_b   1.000
_cell.length_c   1.000
_cell.angle_alpha   90.00
_cell.angle_beta   90.00
_cell.angle_gamma   90.00
#
_symmetry.space_group_name_H-M   'P 1'
#
loop_
_entity.id
_entity.type
_entity.pdbx_description
1 polymer ?
#
loop_
_entity_poly.entity_id
_entity_poly.type
_entity_poly.pdbx_seq_one_letter_code
_entity_poly.pdbx_strand_id
1 'polypeptide(L)'
;MGDGVAERIKVSLSYARGPQAGVVSDSGSDAIGEAAGGGLPILRVMDVEAGTTIGQAIEMSGILQEAPEINLVTMPVGIYGKKKTLDTVLQPRDRIEIYRPLIADPKDARRRRAKRDSAA
;
A
#
# COMPACT_ATOMS: atom_id res chain seq x y z
N MET A 1 6.46 -0.59 -41.97
CA MET A 1 6.26 0.09 -40.68
C MET A 1 7.10 -0.68 -39.69
N GLY A 2 8.20 -0.12 -39.18
CA GLY A 2 9.13 -0.87 -38.35
C GLY A 2 8.47 -1.31 -37.04
N ASP A 3 8.57 -2.59 -36.72
CA ASP A 3 8.19 -3.16 -35.44
C ASP A 3 9.17 -2.66 -34.37
N GLY A 4 9.03 -1.40 -34.00
CA GLY A 4 9.79 -0.78 -32.91
C GLY A 4 9.33 -1.40 -31.61
N VAL A 5 10.00 -2.48 -31.18
CA VAL A 5 9.77 -3.09 -29.88
C VAL A 5 9.99 -2.01 -28.82
N ALA A 6 8.93 -1.60 -28.14
CA ALA A 6 9.03 -0.62 -27.06
C ALA A 6 10.04 -1.13 -26.03
N GLU A 7 10.99 -0.28 -25.65
CA GLU A 7 12.00 -0.63 -24.65
C GLU A 7 11.30 -1.07 -23.35
N ARG A 8 11.81 -2.14 -22.72
CA ARG A 8 11.22 -2.72 -21.52
C ARG A 8 12.12 -2.45 -20.32
N ILE A 9 11.54 -1.96 -19.24
CA ILE A 9 12.24 -1.71 -17.98
C ILE A 9 11.73 -2.64 -16.90
N LYS A 10 12.64 -3.09 -16.04
CA LYS A 10 12.33 -3.95 -14.90
C LYS A 10 12.00 -3.11 -13.68
N VAL A 11 10.86 -3.33 -13.05
CA VAL A 11 10.42 -2.63 -11.83
C VAL A 11 9.95 -3.64 -10.79
N SER A 12 9.74 -3.17 -9.57
CA SER A 12 9.12 -3.96 -8.50
C SER A 12 8.01 -3.19 -7.80
N LEU A 13 7.05 -3.91 -7.23
CA LEU A 13 5.95 -3.37 -6.47
C LEU A 13 5.88 -4.07 -5.11
N SER A 14 5.70 -3.29 -4.04
CA SER A 14 5.60 -3.76 -2.66
C SER A 14 4.37 -3.19 -1.97
N TYR A 15 3.62 -4.06 -1.28
CA TYR A 15 2.52 -3.69 -0.40
C TYR A 15 2.52 -4.58 0.85
N ALA A 16 2.55 -3.96 2.03
CA ALA A 16 2.45 -4.67 3.31
C ALA A 16 0.98 -4.79 3.73
N ARG A 17 0.41 -6.00 3.67
CA ARG A 17 -1.01 -6.23 3.99
C ARG A 17 -1.34 -5.85 5.43
N GLY A 18 -2.52 -5.26 5.62
CA GLY A 18 -3.16 -5.01 6.92
C GLY A 18 -3.41 -6.29 7.71
N PRO A 19 -3.58 -6.22 9.04
CA PRO A 19 -4.33 -7.26 9.73
C PRO A 19 -5.69 -7.40 9.05
N GLN A 20 -6.02 -8.59 8.57
CA GLN A 20 -7.36 -8.83 8.04
C GLN A 20 -8.33 -8.69 9.22
N ALA A 21 -9.36 -7.86 9.08
CA ALA A 21 -10.46 -7.86 10.05
C ALA A 21 -11.00 -9.29 10.06
N GLY A 22 -10.79 -9.98 11.18
CA GLY A 22 -11.05 -11.41 11.28
C GLY A 22 -12.43 -11.75 10.73
N VAL A 23 -12.48 -12.72 9.83
CA VAL A 23 -13.61 -13.64 9.77
C VAL A 23 -13.79 -14.17 11.19
N VAL A 24 -14.69 -13.53 11.94
CA VAL A 24 -15.11 -14.00 13.25
C VAL A 24 -15.85 -15.32 13.00
N SER A 25 -15.15 -16.44 13.10
CA SER A 25 -15.80 -17.71 13.29
C SER A 25 -16.42 -17.68 14.69
N ASP A 26 -17.75 -17.76 14.73
CA ASP A 26 -18.56 -17.85 15.93
C ASP A 26 -18.20 -19.10 16.74
N SER A 27 -17.16 -19.02 17.56
CA SER A 27 -16.91 -19.97 18.64
C SER A 27 -15.84 -19.46 19.60
N GLY A 28 -16.29 -19.04 20.78
CA GLY A 28 -15.54 -19.29 22.02
C GLY A 28 -14.60 -18.18 22.50
N SER A 29 -14.94 -17.67 23.67
CA SER A 29 -14.19 -16.84 24.60
C SER A 29 -12.70 -17.19 24.81
N ASP A 30 -11.94 -16.13 25.10
CA ASP A 30 -10.57 -16.09 25.64
C ASP A 30 -9.42 -16.12 24.62
N ALA A 31 -9.06 -14.92 24.13
CA ALA A 31 -7.72 -14.66 23.62
C ALA A 31 -7.30 -13.21 23.92
N ILE A 32 -6.29 -13.07 24.78
CA ILE A 32 -5.40 -11.90 24.81
C ILE A 32 -4.92 -11.62 23.37
N GLY A 33 -5.36 -10.49 22.82
CA GLY A 33 -5.26 -10.21 21.38
C GLY A 33 -3.82 -10.11 20.87
N GLU A 34 -3.34 -11.19 20.26
CA GLU A 34 -2.10 -11.20 19.50
C GLU A 34 -2.33 -10.47 18.17
N ALA A 35 -1.87 -9.22 18.10
CA ALA A 35 -1.99 -8.34 16.93
C ALA A 35 -1.06 -8.75 15.78
N ALA A 36 -1.02 -10.03 15.41
CA ALA A 36 -0.13 -10.60 14.40
C ALA A 36 -0.85 -11.20 13.18
N GLY A 37 -2.09 -10.78 12.91
CA GLY A 37 -2.91 -11.28 11.78
C GLY A 37 -2.68 -10.59 10.44
N GLY A 38 -1.51 -9.98 10.19
CA GLY A 38 -1.20 -9.34 8.92
C GLY A 38 -0.69 -10.37 7.91
N GLY A 39 -1.36 -10.50 6.76
CA GLY A 39 -0.86 -11.35 5.68
C GLY A 39 0.56 -10.96 5.26
N LEU A 40 1.30 -11.90 4.66
CA LEU A 40 2.65 -11.62 4.16
C LEU A 40 2.63 -10.44 3.17
N PRO A 41 3.69 -9.61 3.14
CA PRO A 41 3.78 -8.53 2.17
C PRO A 41 3.76 -9.09 0.75
N ILE A 42 3.04 -8.42 -0.14
CA ILE A 42 3.04 -8.72 -1.56
C ILE A 42 4.26 -8.03 -2.18
N LEU A 43 5.15 -8.81 -2.81
CA LEU A 43 6.25 -8.31 -3.61
C LEU A 43 6.14 -8.89 -5.01
N ARG A 44 6.12 -8.02 -6.03
CA ARG A 44 6.02 -8.42 -7.42
C ARG A 44 7.11 -7.75 -8.24
N VAL A 45 7.76 -8.52 -9.10
CA VAL A 45 8.71 -8.00 -10.09
C VAL A 45 8.02 -8.06 -11.44
N MET A 46 8.14 -6.99 -12.22
CA MET A 46 7.46 -6.84 -13.50
C MET A 46 8.40 -6.21 -14.50
N ASP A 47 8.29 -6.64 -15.76
CA ASP A 47 8.78 -5.85 -16.88
C ASP A 47 7.61 -4.98 -17.36
N VAL A 48 7.88 -3.71 -17.64
CA VAL A 48 6.89 -2.74 -18.17
C VAL A 48 7.52 -1.96 -19.32
N GLU A 49 6.71 -1.31 -20.16
CA GLU A 49 7.26 -0.46 -21.22
C GLU A 49 7.91 0.78 -20.61
N ALA A 50 9.01 1.24 -21.20
CA ALA A 50 9.59 2.53 -20.85
C ALA A 50 8.54 3.63 -21.07
N GLY A 51 8.38 4.51 -20.08
CA GLY A 51 7.31 5.51 -20.06
C GLY A 51 6.09 5.14 -19.21
N THR A 52 5.97 3.88 -18.75
CA THR A 52 4.90 3.46 -17.85
C THR A 52 4.92 4.27 -16.55
N THR A 53 3.75 4.74 -16.09
CA THR A 53 3.61 5.48 -14.83
C THR A 53 3.41 4.54 -13.64
N ILE A 54 3.56 5.06 -12.41
CA ILE A 54 3.24 4.31 -11.18
C ILE A 54 1.81 3.74 -11.24
N GLY A 55 0.81 4.55 -11.61
CA GLY A 55 -0.59 4.14 -11.66
C GLY A 55 -0.81 2.98 -12.64
N GLN A 56 -0.28 3.11 -13.86
CA GLN A 56 -0.37 2.05 -14.88
C GLN A 56 0.30 0.76 -14.41
N ALA A 57 1.49 0.83 -13.81
CA ALA A 57 2.17 -0.35 -13.29
C ALA A 57 1.40 -1.02 -12.14
N ILE A 58 0.74 -0.25 -11.27
CA ILE A 58 -0.12 -0.80 -10.22
C ILE A 58 -1.31 -1.56 -10.84
N GLU A 59 -1.98 -0.99 -11.85
CA GLU A 59 -3.07 -1.66 -12.56
C GLU A 59 -2.60 -2.94 -13.26
N MET A 60 -1.50 -2.86 -14.01
CA MET A 60 -0.88 -4.00 -14.70
C MET A 60 -0.43 -5.09 -13.73
N SER A 61 -0.09 -4.73 -12.48
CA SER A 61 0.38 -5.69 -11.49
C SER A 61 -0.71 -6.66 -11.03
N GLY A 62 -2.00 -6.34 -11.20
CA GLY A 62 -3.10 -7.15 -10.69
C GLY A 62 -3.26 -7.10 -9.15
N ILE A 63 -2.50 -6.24 -8.46
CA ILE A 63 -2.55 -6.18 -6.99
C ILE A 63 -3.88 -5.66 -6.46
N LEU A 64 -4.58 -4.82 -7.22
CA LEU A 64 -5.88 -4.27 -6.82
C LEU A 64 -6.96 -5.37 -6.71
N GLN A 65 -6.81 -6.45 -7.47
CA GLN A 65 -7.65 -7.63 -7.40
C GLN A 65 -7.23 -8.57 -6.24
N GLU A 66 -5.93 -8.68 -5.98
CA GLU A 66 -5.37 -9.54 -4.93
C GLU A 66 -5.51 -8.94 -3.51
N ALA A 67 -5.58 -7.61 -3.43
CA ALA A 67 -5.72 -6.81 -2.23
C ALA A 67 -6.79 -5.70 -2.43
N PRO A 68 -8.09 -6.07 -2.39
CA PRO A 68 -9.20 -5.12 -2.57
C PRO A 68 -9.25 -3.98 -1.54
N GLU A 69 -8.52 -4.11 -0.43
CA GLU A 69 -8.36 -3.07 0.58
C GLU A 69 -7.53 -1.87 0.10
N ILE A 70 -6.79 -2.00 -1.00
CA ILE A 70 -6.01 -0.90 -1.58
C ILE A 70 -6.94 0.13 -2.21
N ASN A 71 -6.83 1.38 -1.75
CA ASN A 71 -7.53 2.51 -2.35
C ASN A 71 -6.53 3.60 -2.75
N LEU A 72 -6.24 3.72 -4.04
CA LEU A 72 -5.24 4.66 -4.57
C LEU A 72 -5.64 6.15 -4.43
N VAL A 73 -6.90 6.45 -4.08
CA VAL A 73 -7.35 7.82 -3.79
C VAL A 73 -6.88 8.26 -2.40
N THR A 74 -6.84 7.33 -1.43
CA THR A 74 -6.56 7.65 -0.03
C THR A 74 -5.21 7.12 0.44
N MET A 75 -4.67 6.09 -0.21
CA MET A 75 -3.38 5.48 0.09
C MET A 75 -2.28 6.17 -0.73
N PRO A 76 -1.29 6.83 -0.08
CA PRO A 76 -0.17 7.41 -0.80
C PRO A 76 0.67 6.31 -1.48
N VAL A 77 1.32 6.68 -2.58
CA VAL A 77 2.30 5.84 -3.26
C VAL A 77 3.67 6.51 -3.25
N GLY A 78 4.72 5.73 -3.47
CA GLY A 78 6.07 6.25 -3.55
C GLY A 78 7.06 5.30 -4.20
N ILE A 79 8.28 5.80 -4.33
CA ILE A 79 9.44 5.06 -4.79
C ILE A 79 10.53 5.19 -3.74
N TYR A 80 11.04 4.07 -3.23
CA TYR A 80 12.12 4.02 -2.24
C TYR A 80 11.94 4.98 -1.06
N GLY A 81 10.79 4.92 -0.37
CA GLY A 81 10.50 5.76 0.80
C GLY A 81 10.12 7.21 0.48
N LYS A 82 10.13 7.62 -0.80
CA LYS A 82 9.77 8.97 -1.23
C LYS A 82 8.38 8.98 -1.85
N LYS A 83 7.46 9.77 -1.31
CA LYS A 83 6.11 9.94 -1.87
C LYS A 83 6.17 10.47 -3.31
N LYS A 84 5.32 9.92 -4.17
CA LYS A 84 5.18 10.27 -5.58
C LYS A 84 3.71 10.29 -5.99
N THR A 85 3.42 10.87 -7.15
CA THR A 85 2.09 10.86 -7.75
C THR A 85 1.93 9.63 -8.63
N LEU A 86 0.69 9.21 -8.89
CA LEU A 86 0.40 8.09 -9.80
C LEU A 86 0.92 8.35 -11.23
N ASP A 87 1.03 9.62 -11.64
CA ASP A 87 1.52 10.03 -12.96
C ASP A 87 3.06 10.01 -13.09
N THR A 88 3.79 9.66 -12.02
CA THR A 88 5.26 9.59 -12.07
C THR A 88 5.69 8.47 -13.02
N VAL A 89 6.46 8.81 -14.06
CA VAL A 89 7.06 7.85 -15.00
C VAL A 89 8.15 7.03 -14.30
N LEU A 90 8.07 5.71 -14.44
CA LEU A 90 9.00 4.77 -13.83
C LEU A 90 10.35 4.74 -14.55
N GLN A 91 11.39 4.49 -13.77
CA GLN A 91 12.75 4.26 -14.25
C GLN A 91 13.15 2.79 -14.00
N PRO A 92 14.16 2.28 -14.72
CA PRO A 92 14.68 0.95 -14.47
C PRO A 92 15.03 0.76 -12.99
N ARG A 93 14.55 -0.37 -12.44
CA ARG A 93 14.77 -0.84 -11.07
C ARG A 93 14.04 -0.01 -10.01
N ASP A 94 13.09 0.83 -10.37
CA ASP A 94 12.23 1.46 -9.36
C ASP A 94 11.45 0.42 -8.57
N ARG A 95 11.28 0.69 -7.26
CA ARG A 95 10.36 -0.05 -6.40
C ARG A 95 9.21 0.84 -6.01
N ILE A 96 8.03 0.52 -6.54
CA ILE A 96 6.76 1.12 -6.19
C ILE A 96 6.33 0.61 -4.83
N GLU A 97 5.95 1.51 -3.94
CA GLU A 97 5.50 1.22 -2.58
C GLU A 97 4.11 1.84 -2.40
N ILE A 98 3.13 1.01 -2.01
CA ILE A 98 1.77 1.45 -1.65
C ILE A 98 1.69 1.54 -0.13
N TYR A 99 1.50 2.75 0.40
CA TYR A 99 1.51 2.99 1.84
C TYR A 99 0.11 2.84 2.44
N ARG A 100 0.03 2.18 3.59
CA ARG A 100 -1.21 2.14 4.37
C ARG A 100 -1.47 3.50 5.03
N PRO A 101 -2.74 3.94 5.12
CA PRO A 101 -3.08 5.10 5.92
C PRO A 101 -2.78 4.78 7.39
N LEU A 102 -2.27 5.76 8.12
CA LEU A 102 -2.13 5.64 9.56
C LEU A 102 -3.54 5.55 10.15
N ILE A 103 -3.82 4.52 10.95
CA ILE A 103 -5.04 4.45 11.75
C ILE A 103 -4.87 5.47 12.89
N ALA A 104 -5.05 6.75 12.56
CA ALA A 104 -5.25 7.80 13.53
C ALA A 104 -6.69 8.25 13.34
N ASP A 105 -7.59 7.75 14.19
CA ASP A 105 -8.94 8.28 14.25
C ASP A 105 -8.85 9.80 14.52
N PRO A 106 -9.31 10.66 13.59
CA PRO A 106 -9.24 12.11 13.75
C PRO A 106 -9.96 12.60 15.01
N LYS A 107 -10.90 11.80 15.55
CA LYS A 107 -11.71 12.13 16.73
C LYS A 107 -10.98 11.81 18.04
N ASP A 108 -10.15 10.77 18.08
CA ASP A 108 -9.45 10.36 19.32
C ASP A 108 -8.14 11.10 19.57
N ALA A 109 -7.43 11.54 18.51
CA ALA A 109 -6.22 12.35 18.65
C ALA A 109 -6.50 13.70 19.34
N ARG A 110 -7.68 14.28 19.08
CA ARG A 110 -8.11 15.55 19.70
C ARG A 110 -8.48 15.36 21.17
N ARG A 111 -9.10 14.22 21.54
CA ARG A 111 -9.46 13.91 22.93
C ARG A 111 -8.25 13.65 23.83
N ARG A 112 -7.16 13.06 23.28
CA ARG A 112 -5.93 12.76 24.04
C ARG A 112 -5.05 13.98 24.33
N ARG A 113 -5.24 15.10 23.62
CA ARG A 113 -4.49 16.36 23.90
C ARG A 113 -5.15 17.22 24.97
N ALA A 114 -6.48 17.18 25.09
CA ALA A 114 -7.23 17.94 26.09
C ALA A 114 -7.12 17.41 27.53
N LYS A 115 -6.50 16.24 27.75
CA LYS A 115 -6.33 15.63 29.07
C LYS A 115 -4.95 15.86 29.72
N ARG A 116 -4.03 16.59 29.08
CA ARG A 116 -2.70 16.88 29.66
C ARG A 116 -2.51 18.30 30.20
N ASP A 117 -3.45 19.21 29.93
CA ASP A 117 -3.32 20.61 30.37
C ASP A 117 -4.35 21.00 31.46
N SER A 118 -4.97 20.01 32.14
CA SER A 118 -5.84 20.23 33.28
C SER A 118 -5.51 19.29 34.46
N ALA A 119 -4.24 19.26 34.83
CA ALA A 119 -3.78 18.76 36.12
C ALA A 119 -2.41 19.37 36.46
N ALA A 120 -2.43 20.64 36.87
CA ALA A 120 -1.43 21.27 37.74
C ALA A 120 -2.13 22.37 38.54
#